data_AF-A0A392NC05-F1
#
_entry.id   AF-A0A392NC05-F1
#
_cell.length_a   1.000
_cell.length_b   1.000
_cell.length_c   1.000
_cell.angle_alpha   90.00
_cell.angle_beta   90.00
_cell.angle_gamma   90.00
#
_symmetry.space_group_name_H-M   'P 1'
#
loop_
_entity.id
_entity.type
_entity.pdbx_description
1 polymer ?
#
loop_
_entity_poly.entity_id
_entity_poly.type
_entity_poly.pdbx_seq_one_letter_code
_entity_poly.pdbx_strand_id
1 'polypeptide(L)'
;MAEPKLIPGFRFHPTDVELVMYFLMRKIMGRKFPFDVIAELDIYNPAGKKYSVGGRMNRATEIGYWKTTGKDRSIQHNNQLVGMIRTLVFHIGKAPKGDRTDWVMHEFRLEDKYLADKGIPQVNIFGRVYQLVVNCFVG
;
A
#
# COMPACT_ATOMS: atom_id res chain seq x y z
N MET A 1 -24.04 -13.75 -3.43
CA MET A 1 -23.63 -12.50 -4.12
C MET A 1 -23.09 -12.93 -5.46
N ALA A 2 -23.58 -12.39 -6.57
CA ALA A 2 -23.11 -12.79 -7.90
C ALA A 2 -21.67 -12.34 -8.07
N GLU A 3 -20.76 -13.26 -8.43
CA GLU A 3 -19.39 -12.88 -8.76
C GLU A 3 -19.41 -11.93 -9.96
N PRO A 4 -18.75 -10.78 -9.87
CA PRO A 4 -18.62 -9.88 -11.01
C PRO A 4 -17.93 -10.60 -12.16
N LYS A 5 -18.64 -10.74 -13.30
CA LYS A 5 -18.07 -11.25 -14.54
C LYS A 5 -17.11 -10.23 -15.13
N LEU A 6 -15.84 -10.31 -14.75
CA LEU A 6 -14.77 -9.59 -15.45
C LEU A 6 -14.64 -10.16 -16.87
N ILE A 7 -14.48 -9.28 -17.85
CA ILE A 7 -14.19 -9.72 -19.22
C ILE A 7 -12.87 -10.49 -19.25
N PRO A 8 -12.79 -11.65 -19.94
CA PRO A 8 -11.53 -12.34 -20.14
C PRO A 8 -10.46 -11.39 -20.67
N GLY A 9 -9.30 -11.35 -20.03
CA GLY A 9 -8.19 -10.46 -20.39
C GLY A 9 -8.15 -9.12 -19.63
N PHE A 10 -9.16 -8.78 -18.82
CA PHE A 10 -9.05 -7.65 -17.90
C PHE A 10 -7.89 -7.87 -16.91
N ARG A 11 -7.02 -6.87 -16.79
CA ARG A 11 -5.94 -6.86 -15.81
C ARG A 11 -6.05 -5.60 -14.96
N PHE A 12 -5.73 -5.72 -13.68
CA PHE A 12 -5.71 -4.56 -12.80
C PHE A 12 -4.41 -3.77 -13.00
N HIS A 13 -4.52 -2.60 -13.61
CA HIS A 13 -3.38 -1.70 -13.89
C HIS A 13 -3.77 -0.25 -13.62
N PRO A 14 -4.01 0.11 -12.35
CA PRO A 14 -4.36 1.48 -11.98
C PRO A 14 -3.13 2.39 -12.09
N THR A 15 -3.38 3.65 -12.41
CA THR A 15 -2.42 4.73 -12.28
C THR A 15 -2.18 5.11 -10.82
N ASP A 16 -1.05 5.79 -10.53
CA ASP A 16 -0.76 6.32 -9.19
C ASP A 16 -1.90 7.26 -8.72
N VAL A 17 -2.54 7.98 -9.64
CA VAL A 17 -3.70 8.85 -9.36
C VAL A 17 -4.94 8.04 -9.00
N GLU A 18 -5.26 6.98 -9.74
CA GLU A 18 -6.41 6.11 -9.43
C GLU A 18 -6.25 5.40 -8.08
N LEU A 19 -5.05 4.89 -7.78
CA LEU A 19 -4.73 4.30 -6.47
C LEU A 19 -5.06 5.26 -5.33
N VAL A 20 -4.73 6.53 -5.48
CA VAL A 20 -4.95 7.56 -4.46
C VAL A 20 -6.40 8.06 -4.46
N MET A 21 -6.86 8.64 -5.56
CA MET A 21 -8.13 9.35 -5.62
C MET A 21 -9.36 8.42 -5.68
N TYR A 22 -9.21 7.20 -6.16
CA TYR A 22 -10.30 6.22 -6.17
C TYR A 22 -10.15 5.24 -5.01
N PHE A 23 -9.01 4.53 -4.90
CA PHE A 23 -8.90 3.43 -3.93
C PHE A 23 -8.68 3.90 -2.49
N LEU A 24 -7.70 4.78 -2.22
CA LEU A 24 -7.49 5.31 -0.86
C LEU A 24 -8.72 6.08 -0.36
N MET A 25 -9.23 7.00 -1.19
CA MET A 25 -10.39 7.82 -0.85
C MET A 25 -11.61 6.98 -0.50
N ARG A 26 -11.92 5.97 -1.32
CA ARG A 26 -13.05 5.06 -1.07
C ARG A 26 -12.89 4.32 0.25
N LYS A 27 -11.68 3.85 0.57
CA LYS A 27 -11.38 3.20 1.86
C LYS A 27 -11.60 4.15 3.04
N ILE A 28 -11.09 5.38 2.97
CA ILE A 28 -11.27 6.39 4.04
C ILE A 28 -12.74 6.74 4.24
N MET A 29 -13.51 6.80 3.16
CA MET A 29 -14.97 7.03 3.21
C MET A 29 -15.77 5.80 3.68
N GLY A 30 -15.12 4.68 4.03
CA GLY A 30 -15.80 3.45 4.46
C GLY A 30 -16.65 2.79 3.36
N ARG A 31 -16.39 3.13 2.09
CA ARG A 31 -17.13 2.62 0.95
C ARG A 31 -16.53 1.27 0.52
N LYS A 32 -17.38 0.27 0.32
CA LYS A 32 -16.93 -1.03 -0.21
C LYS A 32 -16.45 -0.88 -1.65
N PHE A 33 -15.45 -1.70 -2.02
CA PHE A 33 -15.07 -1.85 -3.41
C PHE A 33 -16.12 -2.71 -4.13
N PRO A 34 -16.42 -2.39 -5.41
CA PRO A 34 -17.32 -3.23 -6.21
C PRO A 34 -16.73 -4.62 -6.52
N PHE A 35 -15.42 -4.79 -6.31
CA PHE A 35 -14.68 -6.02 -6.51
C PHE A 35 -13.60 -6.12 -5.42
N ASP A 36 -13.32 -7.32 -4.90
CA ASP A 36 -12.25 -7.57 -3.92
C ASP A 36 -10.85 -7.57 -4.58
N VAL A 37 -10.51 -6.47 -5.26
CA VAL A 37 -9.26 -6.34 -6.03
C VAL A 37 -8.08 -5.98 -5.14
N ILE A 38 -8.36 -5.45 -3.94
CA ILE A 38 -7.34 -5.04 -2.96
C ILE A 38 -7.62 -5.73 -1.64
N ALA A 39 -6.74 -6.66 -1.25
CA ALA A 39 -6.80 -7.31 0.05
C ALA A 39 -6.27 -6.38 1.16
N GLU A 40 -6.90 -6.44 2.33
CA GLU A 40 -6.37 -5.82 3.54
C GLU A 40 -5.40 -6.80 4.22
N LEU A 41 -4.10 -6.56 4.05
CA LEU A 41 -3.06 -7.40 4.63
C LEU A 41 -2.10 -6.56 5.49
N ASP A 42 -1.86 -7.01 6.72
CA ASP A 42 -0.72 -6.54 7.51
C ASP A 42 0.56 -7.24 7.00
N ILE A 43 1.14 -6.64 5.98
CA ILE A 43 2.39 -7.04 5.33
C ILE A 43 3.59 -7.15 6.28
N TYR A 44 3.53 -6.52 7.47
CA TYR A 44 4.61 -6.57 8.45
C TYR A 44 4.39 -7.67 9.49
N ASN A 45 3.19 -8.23 9.57
CA ASN A 45 2.82 -9.25 10.52
C ASN A 45 1.69 -10.15 9.99
N PRO A 46 1.96 -11.00 8.98
CA PRO A 46 0.95 -11.87 8.39
C PRO A 46 0.37 -12.88 9.40
N ALA A 47 1.04 -13.11 10.54
CA ALA A 47 0.60 -14.01 11.60
C ALA A 47 -0.44 -13.41 12.58
N GLY A 48 -0.87 -12.15 12.41
CA GLY A 48 -1.97 -11.57 13.18
C GLY A 48 -1.71 -11.38 14.68
N LYS A 49 -0.45 -11.44 15.15
CA LYS A 49 -0.12 -11.15 16.55
C LYS A 49 -0.35 -9.67 16.82
N LYS A 50 -1.41 -9.31 17.55
CA LYS A 50 -1.77 -7.92 17.88
C LYS A 50 -0.58 -7.18 18.50
N TYR A 51 0.03 -6.25 17.77
CA TYR A 51 1.01 -5.33 18.31
C TYR A 51 0.33 -4.12 18.94
N SER A 52 0.91 -3.65 20.05
CA SER A 52 0.47 -2.47 20.80
C SER A 52 0.65 -1.18 20.00
N VAL A 53 -0.39 -0.35 20.03
CA VAL A 53 -0.45 1.02 19.52
C VAL A 53 0.78 1.83 19.98
N GLY A 54 1.61 2.27 19.03
CA GLY A 54 2.83 3.03 19.34
C GLY A 54 3.61 3.49 18.10
N GLY A 55 3.09 4.49 17.39
CA GLY A 55 3.83 5.57 16.68
C GLY A 55 4.91 5.29 15.61
N ARG A 56 5.47 4.09 15.48
CA ARG A 56 6.45 3.72 14.45
C ARG A 56 6.05 2.41 13.81
N MET A 57 5.77 2.43 12.51
CA MET A 57 5.55 1.22 11.71
C MET A 57 6.84 0.41 11.78
N ASN A 58 6.85 -0.66 12.58
CA ASN A 58 7.99 -1.56 12.66
C ASN A 58 8.03 -2.36 11.36
N ARG A 59 8.89 -1.94 10.44
CA ARG A 59 9.05 -2.52 9.11
C ARG A 59 9.88 -3.81 9.11
N ALA A 60 10.23 -4.33 10.28
CA ALA A 60 10.93 -5.59 10.45
C ALA A 60 9.93 -6.76 10.46
N THR A 61 10.30 -7.82 9.78
CA THR A 61 9.65 -9.14 9.75
C THR A 61 10.59 -10.15 10.41
N GLU A 62 10.14 -11.40 10.56
CA GLU A 62 10.98 -12.47 11.12
C GLU A 62 12.27 -12.72 10.33
N ILE A 63 12.19 -12.62 9.00
CA ILE A 63 13.27 -13.00 8.08
C ILE A 63 14.04 -11.80 7.52
N GLY A 64 13.62 -10.57 7.80
CA GLY A 64 14.19 -9.37 7.16
C GLY A 64 13.47 -8.08 7.50
N TYR A 65 13.73 -7.00 6.78
CA TYR A 65 13.12 -5.68 7.04
C TYR A 65 12.95 -4.86 5.76
N TRP A 66 11.90 -4.03 5.74
CA TRP A 66 11.67 -3.07 4.66
C TRP A 66 12.37 -1.73 4.96
N LYS A 67 13.19 -1.28 4.01
CA LYS A 67 13.93 -0.01 4.09
C LYS A 67 13.47 0.92 2.97
N THR A 68 13.28 2.20 3.30
CA THR A 68 13.00 3.24 2.29
C THR A 68 14.17 3.40 1.33
N THR A 69 13.86 3.53 0.04
CA THR A 69 14.85 3.77 -1.00
C THR A 69 14.41 4.91 -1.91
N GLY A 70 15.39 5.67 -2.41
CA GLY A 70 15.13 6.85 -3.23
C GLY A 70 14.45 7.99 -2.47
N LYS A 71 14.01 8.99 -3.22
CA LYS A 71 13.23 10.12 -2.73
C LYS A 71 11.73 9.83 -2.91
N ASP A 72 10.92 10.19 -1.91
CA ASP A 72 9.46 10.12 -2.01
C ASP A 72 8.99 10.98 -3.21
N ARG A 73 8.07 10.46 -4.03
CA ARG A 73 7.53 11.16 -5.21
C ARG A 73 6.16 11.75 -4.89
N SER A 74 5.87 12.94 -5.39
CA SER A 74 4.54 13.53 -5.35
C SER A 74 3.65 12.97 -6.46
N ILE A 75 2.38 12.76 -6.13
CA ILE A 75 1.34 12.40 -7.09
C ILE A 75 0.48 13.65 -7.28
N GLN A 76 0.46 14.16 -8.51
CA GLN A 76 -0.30 15.34 -8.88
C GLN A 76 -1.47 14.96 -9.82
N HIS A 77 -2.59 15.65 -9.64
CA HIS A 77 -3.73 15.58 -10.54
C HIS A 77 -4.28 17.00 -10.72
N ASN A 78 -4.43 17.47 -11.95
CA ASN A 78 -4.88 18.84 -12.27
C ASN A 78 -4.11 19.93 -11.50
N ASN A 79 -2.78 19.83 -11.46
CA ASN A 79 -1.87 20.73 -10.72
C ASN A 79 -2.08 20.79 -9.20
N GLN A 80 -2.83 19.83 -8.63
CA GLN A 80 -2.99 19.69 -7.19
C GLN A 80 -2.23 18.46 -6.69
N LEU A 81 -1.57 18.59 -5.54
CA LEU A 81 -1.00 17.46 -4.83
C LEU A 81 -2.15 16.63 -4.26
N VAL A 82 -2.28 15.39 -4.73
CA VAL A 82 -3.33 14.46 -4.27
C VAL A 82 -2.76 13.34 -3.42
N GLY A 83 -1.46 13.10 -3.49
CA GLY A 83 -0.82 12.08 -2.67
C GLY A 83 0.70 12.06 -2.77
N MET A 84 1.29 11.14 -2.03
CA MET A 84 2.72 10.85 -2.02
C MET A 84 2.94 9.35 -2.18
N ILE A 85 4.01 8.97 -2.88
CA ILE A 85 4.44 7.58 -3.02
C ILE A 85 5.88 7.42 -2.53
N ARG A 86 6.06 6.50 -1.60
CA ARG A 86 7.35 6.11 -1.03
C ARG A 86 7.72 4.72 -1.50
N THR A 87 8.97 4.54 -1.92
CA THR A 87 9.48 3.22 -2.33
C THR A 87 10.24 2.56 -1.20
N LEU A 88 10.01 1.27 -0.98
CA LEU A 88 10.72 0.45 -0.02
C LEU A 88 11.31 -0.77 -0.72
N VAL A 89 12.45 -1.21 -0.23
CA VAL A 89 13.12 -2.45 -0.67
C VAL A 89 13.26 -3.35 0.54
N PHE A 90 12.99 -4.64 0.36
CA PHE A 90 13.19 -5.63 1.40
C PHE A 90 14.65 -6.05 1.49
N HIS A 91 15.13 -6.22 2.71
CA HIS A 91 16.45 -6.76 3.01
C HIS A 91 16.28 -8.02 3.87
N ILE A 92 16.92 -9.12 3.49
CA ILE A 92 16.92 -10.38 4.27
C ILE A 92 17.96 -10.28 5.38
N GLY A 93 17.61 -10.78 6.57
CA GLY A 93 18.48 -10.77 7.76
C GLY A 93 18.29 -9.56 8.67
N LYS A 94 19.19 -9.41 9.65
CA LYS A 94 19.03 -8.42 10.72
C LYS A 94 19.48 -7.02 10.28
N ALA A 95 18.63 -6.03 10.50
CA ALA A 95 18.97 -4.63 10.28
C ALA A 95 20.18 -4.20 11.14
N PRO A 96 21.06 -3.31 10.64
CA PRO A 96 21.06 -2.69 9.30
C PRO A 96 21.89 -3.45 8.25
N LYS A 97 22.36 -4.66 8.56
CA LYS A 97 23.34 -5.41 7.77
C LYS A 97 22.71 -6.46 6.84
N GLY A 98 21.40 -6.38 6.61
CA GLY A 98 20.70 -7.36 5.78
C GLY A 98 21.01 -7.22 4.30
N ASP A 99 21.01 -8.35 3.61
CA ASP A 99 21.27 -8.41 2.17
C ASP A 99 20.07 -7.86 1.40
N ARG A 100 20.36 -6.98 0.44
CA ARG A 100 19.33 -6.36 -0.39
C ARG A 100 18.68 -7.41 -1.30
N THR A 101 17.37 -7.32 -1.46
CA THR A 101 16.62 -8.11 -2.43
C THR A 101 16.05 -7.24 -3.56
N ASP A 102 15.43 -7.88 -4.55
CA ASP A 102 14.67 -7.20 -5.61
C ASP A 102 13.21 -6.93 -5.24
N TRP A 103 12.81 -7.24 -3.99
CA TRP A 103 11.44 -7.09 -3.54
C TRP A 103 11.19 -5.61 -3.23
N VAL A 104 10.32 -5.00 -4.03
CA VAL A 104 9.98 -3.57 -3.94
C VAL A 104 8.54 -3.41 -3.50
N MET A 105 8.31 -2.45 -2.60
CA MET A 105 6.99 -2.01 -2.17
C MET A 105 6.83 -0.52 -2.41
N HIS A 106 5.61 -0.09 -2.70
CA HIS A 106 5.25 1.33 -2.68
C HIS A 106 4.21 1.59 -1.61
N GLU A 107 4.50 2.52 -0.72
CA GLU A 107 3.60 3.10 0.26
C GLU A 107 2.95 4.34 -0.38
N PHE A 108 1.63 4.31 -0.58
CA PHE A 108 0.86 5.46 -1.03
C PHE A 108 0.19 6.14 0.16
N ARG A 109 0.24 7.46 0.16
CA ARG A 109 -0.43 8.32 1.12
C ARG A 109 -1.34 9.27 0.37
N LEU A 110 -2.56 9.43 0.86
CA LEU A 110 -3.48 10.45 0.38
C LEU A 110 -3.10 11.80 0.99
N GLU A 111 -3.12 12.85 0.18
CA GLU A 111 -3.03 14.23 0.63
C GLU A 111 -4.33 14.93 0.23
N ASP A 112 -5.21 15.16 1.22
CA ASP A 112 -6.45 15.89 1.03
C ASP A 112 -6.58 16.99 2.09
N LYS A 113 -6.66 18.24 1.61
CA LYS A 113 -6.72 19.43 2.47
C LYS A 113 -7.95 19.44 3.35
N TYR A 114 -9.11 19.05 2.83
CA TYR A 114 -10.35 19.02 3.59
C TYR A 114 -10.31 17.97 4.71
N LEU A 115 -9.75 16.78 4.44
CA LEU A 115 -9.53 15.76 5.45
C LEU A 115 -8.51 16.21 6.50
N ALA A 116 -7.44 16.90 6.08
CA ALA A 116 -6.44 17.47 6.99
C ALA A 116 -7.05 18.54 7.91
N ASP A 117 -7.84 19.46 7.36
CA ASP A 117 -8.53 20.52 8.11
C ASP A 117 -9.54 19.95 9.12
N LYS A 118 -10.15 18.80 8.79
CA LYS A 118 -11.06 18.07 9.69
C LYS A 118 -10.36 17.19 10.72
N GLY A 119 -9.03 17.15 10.73
CA GLY A 119 -8.26 16.27 11.62
C GLY A 119 -8.49 14.77 11.35
N ILE A 120 -8.99 14.40 10.17
CA ILE A 120 -9.20 13.00 9.78
C ILE A 120 -7.82 12.41 9.43
N PRO A 121 -7.41 11.30 10.07
CA PRO A 121 -6.11 10.68 9.79
C PRO A 121 -5.96 10.31 8.31
N GLN A 122 -4.89 10.78 7.68
CA GLN A 122 -4.53 10.41 6.32
C GLN A 122 -4.02 8.96 6.33
N VAL A 123 -4.85 8.03 5.87
CA VAL A 123 -4.56 6.59 5.88
C VAL A 123 -3.48 6.26 4.84
N ASN A 124 -2.47 5.49 5.22
CA ASN A 124 -1.49 4.94 4.27
C ASN A 124 -2.00 3.58 3.75
N ILE A 125 -1.93 3.33 2.44
CA ILE A 125 -2.08 1.98 1.87
C ILE A 125 -0.80 1.63 1.13
N PHE A 126 -0.34 0.39 1.30
CA PHE A 126 0.79 -0.17 0.56
C PHE A 126 0.30 -0.55 -0.85
N GLY A 127 0.56 0.30 -1.83
CA GLY A 127 0.06 0.17 -3.20
C GLY A 127 1.04 -0.43 -4.22
N ARG A 128 2.20 -0.97 -3.84
CA ARG A 128 2.93 -1.93 -4.71
C ARG A 128 3.45 -3.15 -3.97
N VAL A 129 2.56 -3.91 -3.35
CA VAL A 129 2.78 -5.35 -3.16
C VAL A 129 1.98 -6.13 -4.23
N TYR A 130 1.78 -5.55 -5.42
CA TYR A 130 0.97 -6.19 -6.47
C TYR A 130 1.73 -7.26 -7.26
N GLN A 131 3.05 -7.41 -7.10
CA GLN A 131 3.75 -8.60 -7.57
C GLN A 131 3.74 -9.74 -6.53
N LEU A 132 3.34 -9.48 -5.27
CA LEU A 132 3.49 -10.45 -4.18
C LEU A 132 2.20 -10.82 -3.46
N VAL A 133 1.14 -10.01 -3.51
CA VAL A 133 -0.18 -10.48 -3.07
C VAL A 133 -0.99 -11.09 -4.22
N VAL A 134 -0.64 -10.79 -5.48
CA VAL A 134 -1.32 -11.39 -6.65
C VAL A 134 -0.63 -12.67 -7.14
N ASN A 135 0.62 -12.95 -6.75
CA ASN A 135 1.36 -14.15 -7.19
C ASN A 135 1.95 -15.03 -6.08
N CYS A 136 1.69 -14.79 -4.78
CA CYS A 136 2.07 -15.76 -3.74
C CYS A 136 1.03 -16.88 -3.50
N PHE A 137 -0.08 -16.94 -4.23
CA PHE A 137 -1.05 -18.05 -4.18
C PHE A 137 -1.69 -18.39 -5.54
N VAL A 138 -0.96 -18.20 -6.64
CA VAL A 138 -1.26 -18.93 -7.89
C VAL A 138 0.03 -19.61 -8.34
N GLY A 139 0.17 -20.82 -7.81
CA GLY A 139 1.27 -21.77 -7.92
C GLY A 139 0.95 -22.91 -6.99
#